data_AF-A0AAJ0BVQ5-F1
#
_entry.id   AF-A0AAJ0BVQ5-F1
#
_cell.length_a   1.000
_cell.length_b   1.000
_cell.length_c   1.000
_cell.angle_alpha   90.00
_cell.angle_beta   90.00
_cell.angle_gamma   90.00
#
_symmetry.space_group_name_H-M   'P 1'
#
loop_
_entity.id
_entity.type
_entity.pdbx_description
1 polymer ?
#
loop_
_entity_poly.entity_id
_entity_poly.type
_entity_poly.pdbx_seq_one_letter_code
_entity_poly.pdbx_strand_id
1 'polypeptide(L)'
;MSHKYPYVFGSSILMIIQLPRAAITLTTATTTALPLVRRLSIARMTTQSYQRNGNFTRPDSAFRRFISKDPTSTFPAEKGRYALYVSPGCPWAHRTIIVRILKGLESLIDLYLVQPRMGPEGWYFSHEGDPLHGFKTLKELYHLADPNFSGRYTVPVLWDKKTDTIVNNESSEIIRMLYSEFDHLLPDHLREPNRPGGGLYPEKLREEIDAMNEWVYNTVNNGVYKTGFATTQEAYEKNVFPIFDSLDRLEGILGHGKPYLLGDHVTEADVRLYTTIVRFDVAYHPVFLCNLKSIRHDYPRLHLWLRRLYWDADEDGETRGAFFKSTEPYLNLYGGGYAEARHKIVFKDAGPLVIPAGPAVLIEPLP
;
A
#
# COMPACT_ATOMS: atom_id res chain seq x y z
N MET A 1 -21.46 -2.81 29.84
CA MET A 1 -20.94 -4.05 30.46
C MET A 1 -19.54 -4.29 29.93
N SER A 2 -18.54 -3.97 30.75
CA SER A 2 -17.13 -3.98 30.40
C SER A 2 -16.47 -5.21 31.01
N HIS A 3 -15.90 -6.09 30.19
CA HIS A 3 -15.08 -7.20 30.66
C HIS A 3 -13.61 -6.90 30.40
N LYS A 4 -12.92 -6.54 31.49
CA LYS A 4 -11.46 -6.50 31.61
C LYS A 4 -10.99 -7.88 32.09
N TYR A 5 -10.08 -8.51 31.36
CA TYR A 5 -9.31 -9.67 31.84
C TYR A 5 -8.03 -9.19 32.54
N PRO A 6 -7.67 -9.72 33.73
CA PRO A 6 -6.40 -9.41 34.39
C PRO A 6 -5.31 -10.43 34.03
N TYR A 7 -4.11 -9.94 33.69
CA TYR A 7 -2.89 -10.76 33.60
C TYR A 7 -2.20 -10.80 34.97
N VAL A 8 -1.87 -12.01 35.43
CA VAL A 8 -1.15 -12.29 36.68
C VAL A 8 0.32 -12.53 36.38
N PHE A 9 1.21 -11.84 37.11
CA PHE A 9 2.66 -12.04 37.10
C PHE A 9 3.04 -13.24 37.97
N GLY A 10 3.78 -14.20 37.41
CA GLY A 10 4.39 -15.32 38.13
C GLY A 10 5.92 -15.28 38.03
N SER A 11 6.57 -15.01 39.15
CA SER A 11 8.02 -15.07 39.33
C SER A 11 8.53 -16.52 39.39
N SER A 12 9.68 -16.81 38.78
CA SER A 12 10.39 -18.08 39.02
C SER A 12 11.91 -17.88 38.97
N ILE A 13 12.43 -17.75 40.19
CA ILE A 13 13.69 -18.22 40.79
C ILE A 13 14.76 -18.79 39.83
N LEU A 14 15.90 -18.10 39.84
CA LEU A 14 17.19 -18.47 39.26
C LEU A 14 17.88 -19.52 40.16
N MET A 15 18.05 -20.75 39.65
CA MET A 15 18.79 -21.80 40.36
C MET A 15 20.25 -21.83 39.88
N ILE A 16 21.16 -21.38 40.75
CA ILE A 16 22.61 -21.41 40.55
C ILE A 16 23.11 -22.82 40.89
N ILE A 17 23.64 -23.54 39.91
CA ILE A 17 24.34 -24.82 40.12
C ILE A 17 25.84 -24.57 39.96
N GLN A 18 26.58 -24.65 41.06
CA GLN A 18 28.04 -24.72 41.10
C GLN A 18 28.50 -26.14 40.72
N LEU A 19 29.49 -26.24 39.83
CA LEU A 19 30.25 -27.47 39.55
C LEU A 19 31.75 -27.24 39.83
N PRO A 20 32.50 -28.26 40.29
CA PRO A 20 33.83 -28.08 40.85
C PRO A 20 34.95 -28.01 39.80
N ARG A 21 36.04 -27.34 40.21
CA ARG A 21 37.30 -27.17 39.48
C ARG A 21 38.00 -28.50 39.21
N ALA A 22 38.45 -28.72 37.97
CA ALA A 22 39.44 -29.74 37.62
C ALA A 22 40.55 -29.15 36.73
N ALA A 23 41.74 -29.70 36.91
CA ALA A 23 43.04 -29.11 36.63
C ALA A 23 43.40 -28.95 35.14
N ILE A 24 44.26 -27.96 34.91
CA ILE A 24 44.90 -27.59 33.64
C ILE A 24 46.01 -28.61 33.31
N THR A 25 46.03 -29.09 32.06
CA THR A 25 47.22 -29.73 31.48
C THR A 25 47.50 -29.05 30.14
N LEU A 26 48.65 -28.38 30.06
CA LEU A 26 49.14 -27.67 28.88
C LEU A 26 49.78 -28.68 27.92
N THR A 27 49.23 -28.81 26.72
CA THR A 27 49.90 -29.44 25.58
C THR A 27 49.92 -28.43 24.44
N THR A 28 51.11 -27.97 24.10
CA THR A 28 51.39 -27.08 22.96
C THR A 28 51.21 -27.86 21.66
N ALA A 29 50.21 -27.50 20.87
CA ALA A 29 50.07 -27.95 19.48
C ALA A 29 50.06 -26.73 18.56
N THR A 30 50.96 -26.80 17.59
CA THR A 30 51.32 -25.81 16.56
C THR A 30 50.13 -25.34 15.73
N THR A 31 49.95 -24.02 15.65
CA THR A 31 48.97 -23.33 14.81
C THR A 31 49.35 -23.43 13.33
N THR A 32 48.72 -24.33 12.58
CA THR A 32 48.67 -24.25 11.12
C THR A 32 47.48 -23.36 10.73
N ALA A 33 47.79 -22.22 10.11
CA ALA A 33 46.82 -21.25 9.62
C ALA A 33 45.91 -21.87 8.54
N LEU A 34 44.61 -21.94 8.85
CA LEU A 34 43.55 -22.18 7.87
C LEU A 34 43.34 -20.90 7.04
N PRO A 35 43.11 -21.02 5.71
CA PRO A 35 42.96 -19.85 4.86
C PRO A 35 41.68 -19.10 5.24
N LEU A 36 41.84 -17.79 5.41
CA LEU A 36 40.81 -16.81 5.68
C LEU A 36 39.68 -16.95 4.65
N VAL A 37 38.60 -17.65 5.02
CA VAL A 37 37.34 -17.58 4.27
C VAL A 37 36.90 -16.12 4.36
N ARG A 38 37.13 -15.41 3.25
CA ARG A 38 36.74 -14.01 3.06
C ARG A 38 35.25 -13.95 3.35
N ARG A 39 34.87 -13.50 4.57
CA ARG A 39 33.50 -13.05 4.85
C ARG A 39 33.21 -11.99 3.81
N LEU A 40 32.49 -12.37 2.75
CA LEU A 40 31.86 -11.43 1.85
C LEU A 40 31.01 -10.55 2.74
N SER A 41 31.42 -9.29 2.89
CA SER A 41 30.60 -8.25 3.48
C SER A 41 29.36 -8.12 2.59
N ILE A 42 28.31 -8.88 2.92
CA ILE A 42 26.94 -8.60 2.45
C ILE A 42 26.48 -7.40 3.27
N ALA A 43 26.96 -6.23 2.85
CA ALA A 43 26.49 -4.93 3.31
C ALA A 43 26.64 -3.94 2.15
N ARG A 44 26.22 -4.34 0.95
CA ARG A 44 25.65 -3.37 0.02
C ARG A 44 24.15 -3.38 0.27
N MET A 45 23.70 -2.59 1.24
CA MET A 45 22.36 -2.03 1.14
C MET A 45 22.35 -1.27 -0.18
N THR A 46 21.72 -1.83 -1.20
CA THR A 46 21.37 -1.10 -2.41
C THR A 46 20.32 -0.07 -2.00
N THR A 47 20.75 1.04 -1.40
CA THR A 47 19.95 2.25 -1.33
C THR A 47 19.87 2.78 -2.76
N GLN A 48 18.95 2.23 -3.56
CA GLN A 48 18.59 2.85 -4.82
C GLN A 48 18.12 4.26 -4.46
N SER A 49 18.91 5.27 -4.83
CA SER A 49 18.58 6.65 -4.52
C SER A 49 17.33 7.04 -5.28
N TYR A 50 16.24 7.33 -4.56
CA TYR A 50 15.02 7.88 -5.16
C TYR A 50 15.19 9.31 -5.64
N GLN A 51 16.27 9.95 -5.17
CA GLN A 51 16.61 11.33 -5.48
C GLN A 51 17.66 11.35 -6.57
N ARG A 52 17.35 12.00 -7.68
CA ARG A 52 18.33 12.42 -8.69
C ARG A 52 18.12 13.88 -8.99
N ASN A 53 19.14 14.71 -8.74
CA ASN A 53 19.08 16.15 -8.95
C ASN A 53 17.84 16.80 -8.29
N GLY A 54 17.54 16.41 -7.05
CA GLY A 54 16.39 16.89 -6.29
C GLY A 54 15.02 16.33 -6.67
N ASN A 55 14.94 15.52 -7.73
CA ASN A 55 13.70 14.90 -8.20
C ASN A 55 13.54 13.49 -7.63
N PHE A 56 12.31 13.18 -7.21
CA PHE A 56 11.90 11.83 -6.87
C PHE A 56 11.58 11.02 -8.14
N THR A 57 12.23 9.87 -8.32
CA THR A 57 11.92 8.88 -9.36
C THR A 57 11.45 7.57 -8.73
N ARG A 58 10.27 7.10 -9.15
CA ARG A 58 9.71 5.82 -8.71
C ARG A 58 10.27 4.70 -9.58
N PRO A 59 10.92 3.67 -9.00
CA PRO A 59 11.29 2.47 -9.75
C PRO A 59 10.04 1.66 -10.14
N ASP A 60 10.13 0.97 -11.28
CA ASP A 60 9.07 0.07 -11.73
C ASP A 60 8.95 -1.18 -10.83
N SER A 61 7.74 -1.74 -10.80
CA SER A 61 7.43 -3.01 -10.13
C SER A 61 8.06 -4.19 -10.87
N ALA A 62 8.58 -5.18 -10.13
CA ALA A 62 9.43 -6.25 -10.68
C ALA A 62 8.69 -7.55 -11.00
N PHE A 63 7.68 -7.92 -10.20
CA PHE A 63 6.89 -9.12 -10.41
C PHE A 63 5.62 -8.76 -11.18
N ARG A 64 5.48 -9.29 -12.40
CA ARG A 64 4.47 -8.88 -13.39
C ARG A 64 3.73 -10.07 -14.02
N ARG A 65 3.56 -11.15 -13.26
CA ARG A 65 2.81 -12.34 -13.73
C ARG A 65 1.33 -12.14 -13.44
N PHE A 66 0.48 -12.93 -14.11
CA PHE A 66 -0.97 -12.76 -14.06
C PHE A 66 -1.67 -14.02 -13.58
N ILE A 67 -2.69 -13.82 -12.74
CA ILE A 67 -3.75 -14.81 -12.49
C ILE A 67 -4.62 -14.88 -13.73
N SER A 68 -5.11 -16.07 -14.07
CA SER A 68 -6.06 -16.26 -15.16
C SER A 68 -7.23 -17.15 -14.75
N LYS A 69 -8.42 -16.91 -15.31
CA LYS A 69 -9.56 -17.82 -15.25
C LYS A 69 -9.34 -19.15 -15.98
N ASP A 70 -8.32 -19.22 -16.84
CA ASP A 70 -7.93 -20.48 -17.48
C ASP A 70 -7.36 -21.45 -16.41
N PRO A 71 -8.01 -22.59 -16.16
CA PRO A 71 -7.57 -23.56 -15.15
C PRO A 71 -6.21 -24.21 -15.50
N THR A 72 -5.76 -24.08 -16.75
CA THR A 72 -4.46 -24.61 -17.21
C THR A 72 -3.31 -23.61 -17.11
N SER A 73 -3.60 -22.35 -16.74
CA SER A 73 -2.57 -21.34 -16.55
C SER A 73 -1.62 -21.69 -15.39
N THR A 74 -0.49 -20.99 -15.30
CA THR A 74 0.43 -21.16 -14.15
C THR A 74 -0.22 -20.70 -12.83
N PHE A 75 -1.04 -19.66 -12.90
CA PHE A 75 -1.77 -19.07 -11.77
C PHE A 75 -3.27 -19.03 -12.05
N PRO A 76 -3.97 -20.18 -12.03
CA PRO A 76 -5.42 -20.23 -12.20
C PRO A 76 -6.13 -19.57 -11.02
N ALA A 77 -7.19 -18.82 -11.28
CA ALA A 77 -8.04 -18.24 -10.25
C ALA A 77 -8.73 -19.36 -9.45
N GLU A 78 -8.29 -19.56 -8.20
CA GLU A 78 -8.72 -20.64 -7.32
C GLU A 78 -9.03 -20.10 -5.93
N LYS A 79 -10.14 -20.56 -5.34
CA LYS A 79 -10.54 -20.19 -3.98
C LYS A 79 -9.46 -20.61 -2.98
N GLY A 80 -9.03 -19.65 -2.16
CA GLY A 80 -8.09 -19.91 -1.06
C GLY A 80 -6.66 -20.19 -1.51
N ARG A 81 -6.29 -19.95 -2.78
CA ARG A 81 -4.91 -20.07 -3.27
C ARG A 81 -4.07 -18.82 -3.05
N TYR A 82 -4.69 -17.64 -3.11
CA TYR A 82 -3.96 -16.37 -3.15
C TYR A 82 -4.12 -15.57 -1.85
N ALA A 83 -3.09 -14.76 -1.55
CA ALA A 83 -3.13 -13.78 -0.48
C ALA A 83 -2.63 -12.42 -0.96
N LEU A 84 -3.20 -11.35 -0.44
CA LEU A 84 -2.75 -9.98 -0.63
C LEU A 84 -2.02 -9.49 0.63
N TYR A 85 -0.73 -9.21 0.50
CA TYR A 85 0.03 -8.51 1.54
C TYR A 85 -0.03 -7.00 1.29
N VAL A 86 -0.56 -6.24 2.25
CA VAL A 86 -0.89 -4.82 2.08
C VAL A 86 -0.53 -3.99 3.31
N SER A 87 -0.27 -2.71 3.08
CA SER A 87 -0.37 -1.68 4.12
C SER A 87 -1.56 -0.79 3.79
N PRO A 88 -2.56 -0.63 4.69
CA PRO A 88 -3.69 0.24 4.43
C PRO A 88 -3.28 1.71 4.31
N GLY A 89 -2.13 2.12 4.87
CA GLY A 89 -1.55 3.44 4.68
C GLY A 89 -1.11 3.72 3.24
N CYS A 90 -0.71 2.69 2.49
CA CYS A 90 -0.21 2.80 1.12
C CYS A 90 -1.36 2.91 0.09
N PRO A 91 -1.44 3.97 -0.72
CA PRO A 91 -2.55 4.17 -1.66
C PRO A 91 -2.54 3.14 -2.79
N TRP A 92 -1.36 2.66 -3.19
CA TRP A 92 -1.22 1.61 -4.20
C TRP A 92 -1.82 0.29 -3.70
N ALA A 93 -1.53 -0.09 -2.44
CA ALA A 93 -2.10 -1.28 -1.83
C ALA A 93 -3.58 -1.10 -1.51
N HIS A 94 -3.98 0.11 -1.11
CA HIS A 94 -5.36 0.46 -0.81
C HIS A 94 -6.31 0.24 -2.01
N ARG A 95 -5.85 0.46 -3.25
CA ARG A 95 -6.62 0.10 -4.46
C ARG A 95 -7.02 -1.37 -4.47
N THR A 96 -6.09 -2.26 -4.11
CA THR A 96 -6.35 -3.71 -4.08
C THR A 96 -7.30 -4.10 -2.97
N ILE A 97 -7.26 -3.41 -1.81
CA ILE A 97 -8.21 -3.61 -0.71
C ILE A 97 -9.62 -3.19 -1.16
N ILE A 98 -9.75 -1.99 -1.73
CA ILE A 98 -11.04 -1.47 -2.24
C ILE A 98 -11.62 -2.44 -3.26
N VAL A 99 -10.84 -2.86 -4.26
CA VAL A 99 -11.33 -3.76 -5.32
C VAL A 99 -11.68 -5.14 -4.78
N ARG A 100 -10.90 -5.69 -3.84
CA ARG A 100 -11.23 -6.94 -3.16
C ARG A 100 -12.62 -6.89 -2.51
N ILE A 101 -12.94 -5.77 -1.85
CA ILE A 101 -14.27 -5.57 -1.25
C ILE A 101 -15.31 -5.30 -2.33
N LEU A 102 -15.09 -4.41 -3.31
CA LEU A 102 -16.06 -4.14 -4.39
C LEU A 102 -16.51 -5.43 -5.08
N LYS A 103 -15.58 -6.35 -5.33
CA LYS A 103 -15.78 -7.60 -6.08
C LYS A 103 -16.25 -8.80 -5.26
N GLY A 104 -16.32 -8.73 -3.93
CA GLY A 104 -16.75 -9.89 -3.14
C GLY A 104 -15.71 -10.98 -2.98
N LEU A 105 -14.43 -10.61 -3.08
CA LEU A 105 -13.31 -11.55 -3.11
C LEU A 105 -12.81 -11.90 -1.70
N GLU A 106 -13.49 -11.46 -0.64
CA GLU A 106 -12.99 -11.58 0.72
C GLU A 106 -12.85 -13.03 1.18
N SER A 107 -13.71 -13.92 0.68
CA SER A 107 -13.66 -15.36 0.94
C SER A 107 -12.78 -16.16 -0.03
N LEU A 108 -12.26 -15.51 -1.08
CA LEU A 108 -11.44 -16.14 -2.11
C LEU A 108 -9.95 -15.81 -1.98
N ILE A 109 -9.64 -14.59 -1.55
CA ILE A 109 -8.29 -14.05 -1.45
C ILE A 109 -8.06 -13.56 -0.02
N ASP A 110 -7.08 -14.14 0.66
CA ASP A 110 -6.73 -13.72 2.02
C ASP A 110 -6.11 -12.32 2.02
N LEU A 111 -6.23 -11.60 3.13
CA LEU A 111 -5.65 -10.27 3.30
C LEU A 111 -4.74 -10.24 4.52
N TYR A 112 -3.45 -9.98 4.30
CA TYR A 112 -2.44 -9.93 5.34
C TYR A 112 -1.87 -8.52 5.45
N LEU A 113 -1.94 -7.97 6.66
CA LEU A 113 -1.52 -6.59 6.92
C LEU A 113 -0.07 -6.56 7.42
N VAL A 114 0.74 -5.71 6.81
CA VAL A 114 1.99 -5.26 7.44
C VAL A 114 1.68 -4.16 8.45
N GLN A 115 2.61 -3.90 9.37
CA GLN A 115 2.50 -2.80 10.31
C GLN A 115 2.38 -1.45 9.57
N PRO A 116 1.62 -0.49 10.13
CA PRO A 116 1.46 0.84 9.51
C PRO A 116 2.76 1.61 9.32
N ARG A 117 3.75 1.39 10.21
CA ARG A 117 5.03 2.09 10.21
C ARG A 117 6.11 1.26 9.53
N MET A 118 6.89 1.91 8.66
CA MET A 118 8.05 1.28 8.01
C MET A 118 9.28 1.38 8.90
N GLY A 119 9.93 0.25 9.16
CA GLY A 119 11.21 0.21 9.87
C GLY A 119 12.42 0.38 8.94
N PRO A 120 13.63 0.12 9.45
CA PRO A 120 14.88 0.22 8.68
C PRO A 120 14.90 -0.69 7.44
N GLU A 121 14.37 -1.90 7.54
CA GLU A 121 14.31 -2.89 6.44
C GLU A 121 13.04 -2.80 5.58
N GLY A 122 12.20 -1.79 5.79
CA GLY A 122 10.94 -1.60 5.06
C GLY A 122 9.73 -2.02 5.89
N TRP A 123 8.86 -2.85 5.32
CA TRP A 123 7.61 -3.26 5.97
C TRP A 123 7.83 -4.44 6.92
N TYR A 124 7.31 -4.31 8.14
CA TYR A 124 7.35 -5.34 9.18
C TYR A 124 5.98 -5.98 9.37
N PHE A 125 5.94 -7.24 9.78
CA PHE A 125 4.73 -7.90 10.25
C PHE A 125 4.53 -7.65 11.75
N SER A 126 3.38 -8.05 12.30
CA SER A 126 3.16 -8.02 13.75
C SER A 126 4.18 -8.92 14.48
N HIS A 127 4.20 -8.89 15.81
CA HIS A 127 5.04 -9.79 16.61
C HIS A 127 4.87 -11.29 16.27
N GLU A 128 3.68 -11.70 15.82
CA GLU A 128 3.37 -13.06 15.40
C GLU A 128 4.09 -13.43 14.08
N GLY A 129 4.40 -12.44 13.26
CA GLY A 129 4.95 -12.62 11.92
C GLY A 129 3.85 -12.72 10.85
N ASP A 130 4.26 -13.04 9.63
CA ASP A 130 3.31 -13.26 8.54
C ASP A 130 2.54 -14.59 8.72
N PRO A 131 1.24 -14.68 8.35
CA PRO A 131 0.44 -15.87 8.65
C PRO A 131 0.86 -17.17 7.97
N LEU A 132 1.69 -17.11 6.91
CA LEU A 132 2.09 -18.30 6.16
C LEU A 132 3.43 -18.86 6.62
N HIS A 133 4.40 -17.98 6.89
CA HIS A 133 5.79 -18.40 7.13
C HIS A 133 6.33 -17.91 8.48
N GLY A 134 5.61 -17.05 9.20
CA GLY A 134 6.07 -16.43 10.44
C GLY A 134 7.17 -15.39 10.25
N PHE A 135 7.42 -14.94 9.02
CA PHE A 135 8.43 -13.93 8.70
C PHE A 135 8.17 -12.62 9.43
N LYS A 136 9.24 -11.89 9.76
CA LYS A 136 9.13 -10.63 10.50
C LYS A 136 9.10 -9.42 9.58
N THR A 137 9.55 -9.58 8.35
CA THR A 137 9.65 -8.52 7.34
C THR A 137 9.09 -8.97 5.99
N LEU A 138 8.55 -8.02 5.23
CA LEU A 138 8.16 -8.27 3.84
C LEU A 138 9.36 -8.61 2.95
N LYS A 139 10.55 -8.15 3.32
CA LYS A 139 11.82 -8.48 2.65
C LYS A 139 12.06 -9.98 2.58
N GLU A 140 11.79 -10.71 3.66
CA GLU A 140 11.92 -12.17 3.68
C GLU A 140 11.02 -12.84 2.65
N LEU A 141 9.79 -12.34 2.47
CA LEU A 141 8.85 -12.83 1.46
C LEU A 141 9.37 -12.62 0.03
N TYR A 142 9.97 -11.46 -0.24
CA TYR A 142 10.62 -11.19 -1.53
C TYR A 142 11.81 -12.10 -1.80
N HIS A 143 12.65 -12.35 -0.79
CA HIS A 143 13.79 -13.26 -0.92
C HIS A 143 13.38 -14.73 -1.02
N LEU A 144 12.23 -15.11 -0.47
CA LEU A 144 11.65 -16.44 -0.69
C LEU A 144 11.27 -16.61 -2.17
N ALA A 145 10.63 -15.60 -2.77
CA ALA A 145 10.24 -15.64 -4.18
C ALA A 145 11.43 -15.52 -5.15
N ASP A 146 12.44 -14.73 -4.81
CA ASP A 146 13.69 -14.59 -5.57
C ASP A 146 14.87 -14.27 -4.60
N PRO A 147 15.75 -15.24 -4.30
CA PRO A 147 16.88 -15.04 -3.40
C PRO A 147 17.86 -13.93 -3.84
N ASN A 148 17.89 -13.61 -5.14
CA ASN A 148 18.76 -12.57 -5.70
C ASN A 148 18.06 -11.23 -5.88
N PHE A 149 16.82 -11.09 -5.42
CA PHE A 149 16.06 -9.85 -5.54
C PHE A 149 16.80 -8.69 -4.85
N SER A 150 17.01 -7.61 -5.59
CA SER A 150 17.78 -6.44 -5.14
C SER A 150 17.00 -5.12 -5.26
N GLY A 151 15.71 -5.20 -5.59
CA GLY A 151 14.81 -4.06 -5.72
C GLY A 151 14.14 -3.65 -4.40
N ARG A 152 13.03 -2.92 -4.50
CA ARG A 152 12.22 -2.50 -3.35
C ARG A 152 11.25 -3.60 -2.92
N TYR A 153 11.13 -3.78 -1.61
CA TYR A 153 10.09 -4.60 -0.97
C TYR A 153 8.82 -3.76 -0.82
N THR A 154 8.00 -3.67 -1.88
CA THR A 154 6.81 -2.81 -1.92
C THR A 154 5.55 -3.57 -1.53
N VAL A 155 4.53 -2.84 -1.08
CA VAL A 155 3.14 -3.31 -1.07
C VAL A 155 2.36 -2.58 -2.18
N PRO A 156 1.34 -3.20 -2.80
CA PRO A 156 0.80 -4.54 -2.53
C PRO A 156 1.70 -5.67 -3.05
N VAL A 157 1.54 -6.86 -2.49
CA VAL A 157 2.08 -8.12 -3.03
C VAL A 157 0.93 -9.12 -3.17
N LEU A 158 0.70 -9.60 -4.39
CA LEU A 158 -0.18 -10.73 -4.67
C LEU A 158 0.65 -12.01 -4.62
N TRP A 159 0.42 -12.82 -3.59
CA TRP A 159 1.16 -14.04 -3.29
C TRP A 159 0.38 -15.29 -3.70
N ASP A 160 1.07 -16.25 -4.30
CA ASP A 160 0.56 -17.59 -4.54
C ASP A 160 1.04 -18.55 -3.44
N LYS A 161 0.09 -19.05 -2.63
CA LYS A 161 0.38 -19.98 -1.53
C LYS A 161 0.71 -21.40 -1.98
N LYS A 162 0.41 -21.77 -3.23
CA LYS A 162 0.72 -23.12 -3.73
C LYS A 162 2.18 -23.25 -4.17
N THR A 163 2.76 -22.18 -4.69
CA THR A 163 4.12 -22.20 -5.25
C THR A 163 5.09 -21.28 -4.52
N ASP A 164 4.68 -20.74 -3.36
CA ASP A 164 5.44 -19.83 -2.51
C ASP A 164 6.20 -18.74 -3.29
N THR A 165 5.45 -17.99 -4.08
CA THR A 165 6.03 -16.96 -4.95
C THR A 165 5.12 -15.74 -5.11
N ILE A 166 5.73 -14.61 -5.48
CA ILE A 166 5.00 -13.39 -5.80
C ILE A 166 4.46 -13.48 -7.23
N VAL A 167 3.14 -13.48 -7.40
CA VAL A 167 2.52 -13.38 -8.72
C VAL A 167 2.78 -11.98 -9.29
N ASN A 168 2.40 -10.95 -8.54
CA ASN A 168 2.45 -9.57 -9.01
C ASN A 168 2.65 -8.58 -7.84
N ASN A 169 3.39 -7.49 -8.05
CA ASN A 169 3.51 -6.38 -7.10
C ASN A 169 3.18 -4.99 -7.68
N GLU A 170 2.54 -4.97 -8.86
CA GLU A 170 2.03 -3.78 -9.54
C GLU A 170 0.53 -3.59 -9.26
N SER A 171 0.18 -2.55 -8.51
CA SER A 171 -1.21 -2.32 -8.08
C SER A 171 -2.21 -2.20 -9.22
N SER A 172 -1.81 -1.60 -10.35
CA SER A 172 -2.69 -1.37 -11.50
C SER A 172 -3.02 -2.65 -12.27
N GLU A 173 -2.09 -3.60 -12.32
CA GLU A 173 -2.31 -4.92 -12.90
C GLU A 173 -3.10 -5.80 -11.95
N ILE A 174 -2.78 -5.76 -10.65
CA ILE A 174 -3.48 -6.53 -9.63
C ILE A 174 -4.97 -6.23 -9.66
N ILE A 175 -5.38 -4.96 -9.61
CA ILE A 175 -6.80 -4.63 -9.65
C ILE A 175 -7.50 -5.13 -10.91
N ARG A 176 -6.83 -5.08 -12.08
CA ARG A 176 -7.40 -5.59 -13.34
C ARG A 176 -7.63 -7.10 -13.33
N MET A 177 -6.74 -7.87 -12.71
CA MET A 177 -6.97 -9.29 -12.49
C MET A 177 -8.18 -9.54 -11.58
N LEU A 178 -8.30 -8.76 -10.51
CA LEU A 178 -9.40 -8.89 -9.55
C LEU A 178 -10.76 -8.53 -10.15
N TYR A 179 -10.82 -7.73 -11.22
CA TYR A 179 -12.07 -7.38 -11.87
C TYR A 179 -12.80 -8.60 -12.43
N SER A 180 -12.09 -9.51 -13.13
CA SER A 180 -12.79 -10.55 -13.92
C SER A 180 -12.21 -11.96 -13.84
N GLU A 181 -10.95 -12.16 -13.44
CA GLU A 181 -10.35 -13.51 -13.47
C GLU A 181 -11.03 -14.48 -12.50
N PHE A 182 -11.61 -13.95 -11.42
CA PHE A 182 -12.35 -14.72 -10.41
C PHE A 182 -13.87 -14.77 -10.64
N ASP A 183 -14.40 -14.16 -11.72
CA ASP A 183 -15.86 -14.04 -11.92
C ASP A 183 -16.58 -15.39 -11.91
N HIS A 184 -15.95 -16.44 -12.45
CA HIS A 184 -16.51 -17.79 -12.48
C HIS A 184 -16.70 -18.42 -11.09
N LEU A 185 -16.08 -17.86 -10.04
CA LEU A 185 -16.23 -18.27 -8.64
C LEU A 185 -17.18 -17.36 -7.85
N LEU A 186 -17.67 -16.27 -8.47
CA LEU A 186 -18.54 -15.29 -7.82
C LEU A 186 -20.02 -15.52 -8.15
N PRO A 187 -20.94 -15.13 -7.23
CA PRO A 187 -22.36 -14.98 -7.53
C PRO A 187 -22.59 -14.08 -8.74
N ASP A 188 -23.63 -14.36 -9.53
CA ASP A 188 -23.87 -13.68 -10.80
C ASP A 188 -23.88 -12.15 -10.67
N HIS A 189 -24.54 -11.59 -9.64
CA HIS A 189 -24.64 -10.14 -9.44
C HIS A 189 -23.30 -9.44 -9.09
N LEU A 190 -22.27 -10.20 -8.68
CA LEU A 190 -20.93 -9.65 -8.37
C LEU A 190 -19.94 -9.77 -9.54
N ARG A 191 -20.29 -10.53 -10.59
CA ARG A 191 -19.44 -10.67 -11.78
C ARG A 191 -19.34 -9.35 -12.52
N GLU A 192 -18.16 -9.06 -13.08
CA GLU A 192 -17.85 -7.76 -13.70
C GLU A 192 -18.92 -7.28 -14.69
N PRO A 193 -19.35 -8.08 -15.69
CA PRO A 193 -20.34 -7.61 -16.67
C PRO A 193 -21.73 -7.35 -16.09
N ASN A 194 -22.03 -7.88 -14.89
CA ASN A 194 -23.33 -7.77 -14.26
C ASN A 194 -23.40 -6.65 -13.21
N ARG A 195 -22.27 -6.00 -12.92
CA ARG A 195 -22.22 -4.84 -12.03
C ARG A 195 -22.85 -3.62 -12.71
N PRO A 196 -23.36 -2.65 -11.92
CA PRO A 196 -23.81 -1.37 -12.46
C PRO A 196 -22.77 -0.73 -13.39
N GLY A 197 -23.21 -0.11 -14.48
CA GLY A 197 -22.33 0.48 -15.50
C GLY A 197 -21.51 -0.51 -16.34
N GLY A 198 -21.65 -1.82 -16.13
CA GLY A 198 -20.84 -2.85 -16.79
C GLY A 198 -19.50 -3.13 -16.09
N GLY A 199 -19.37 -2.73 -14.82
CA GLY A 199 -18.20 -3.00 -13.99
C GLY A 199 -17.25 -1.81 -13.83
N LEU A 200 -16.06 -2.10 -13.30
CA LEU A 200 -15.01 -1.15 -13.00
C LEU A 200 -14.19 -0.77 -14.26
N TYR A 201 -14.12 -1.65 -15.26
CA TYR A 201 -13.41 -1.39 -16.53
C TYR A 201 -14.23 -1.80 -17.78
N PRO A 202 -15.43 -1.22 -17.97
CA PRO A 202 -16.34 -1.58 -19.05
C PRO A 202 -15.79 -1.16 -20.42
N GLU A 203 -16.01 -1.98 -21.44
CA GLU A 203 -15.45 -1.81 -22.79
C GLU A 203 -15.67 -0.41 -23.36
N LYS A 204 -16.88 0.14 -23.21
CA LYS A 204 -17.27 1.45 -23.75
C LYS A 204 -16.52 2.64 -23.14
N LEU A 205 -15.94 2.48 -21.95
CA LEU A 205 -15.23 3.56 -21.25
C LEU A 205 -13.72 3.34 -21.18
N ARG A 206 -13.18 2.25 -21.75
CA ARG A 206 -11.76 1.90 -21.58
C ARG A 206 -10.82 3.00 -22.07
N GLU A 207 -11.07 3.55 -23.25
CA GLU A 207 -10.24 4.63 -23.81
C GLU A 207 -10.23 5.86 -22.89
N GLU A 208 -11.38 6.25 -22.36
CA GLU A 208 -11.51 7.38 -21.46
C GLU A 208 -10.88 7.12 -20.09
N ILE A 209 -11.08 5.91 -19.53
CA ILE A 209 -10.46 5.45 -18.29
C ILE A 209 -8.93 5.46 -18.42
N ASP A 210 -8.40 4.88 -19.50
CA ASP A 210 -6.96 4.77 -19.72
C ASP A 210 -6.34 6.16 -19.92
N ALA A 211 -6.97 7.01 -20.73
CA ALA A 211 -6.53 8.39 -20.91
C ALA A 211 -6.54 9.17 -19.60
N MET A 212 -7.59 9.01 -18.78
CA MET A 212 -7.69 9.65 -17.46
C MET A 212 -6.59 9.16 -16.51
N ASN A 213 -6.47 7.84 -16.38
CA ASN A 213 -5.53 7.20 -15.47
C ASN A 213 -4.09 7.58 -15.74
N GLU A 214 -3.72 7.79 -17.01
CA GLU A 214 -2.37 8.17 -17.40
C GLU A 214 -1.98 9.53 -16.81
N TRP A 215 -2.77 10.59 -17.04
CA TRP A 215 -2.42 11.90 -16.48
C TRP A 215 -2.66 11.94 -14.95
N VAL A 216 -3.74 11.34 -14.44
CA VAL A 216 -4.00 11.27 -12.99
C VAL A 216 -2.85 10.56 -12.27
N TYR A 217 -2.30 9.48 -12.82
CA TYR A 217 -1.13 8.84 -12.24
C TYR A 217 0.07 9.80 -12.21
N ASN A 218 0.38 10.41 -13.34
CA ASN A 218 1.61 11.20 -13.50
C ASN A 218 1.62 12.50 -12.69
N THR A 219 0.49 13.20 -12.65
CA THR A 219 0.37 14.56 -12.08
C THR A 219 -0.36 14.60 -10.75
N VAL A 220 -1.12 13.56 -10.37
CA VAL A 220 -1.84 13.53 -9.08
C VAL A 220 -1.32 12.41 -8.19
N ASN A 221 -1.51 11.13 -8.55
CA ASN A 221 -1.18 10.00 -7.67
C ASN A 221 0.32 9.92 -7.36
N ASN A 222 1.16 10.06 -8.38
CA ASN A 222 2.61 10.12 -8.23
C ASN A 222 3.09 11.56 -8.06
N GLY A 223 2.32 12.55 -8.54
CA GLY A 223 2.61 13.98 -8.40
C GLY A 223 2.86 14.38 -6.94
N VAL A 224 1.96 13.99 -6.03
CA VAL A 224 2.12 14.30 -4.59
C VAL A 224 3.43 13.74 -4.00
N TYR A 225 3.92 12.58 -4.47
CA TYR A 225 5.20 12.02 -4.05
C TYR A 225 6.38 12.78 -4.67
N LYS A 226 6.28 13.17 -5.95
CA LYS A 226 7.30 13.99 -6.61
C LYS A 226 7.48 15.33 -5.90
N THR A 227 6.39 15.94 -5.47
CA THR A 227 6.36 17.18 -4.68
C THR A 227 6.88 16.96 -3.26
N GLY A 228 6.27 16.03 -2.51
CA GLY A 228 6.57 15.83 -1.09
C GLY A 228 7.98 15.34 -0.79
N PHE A 229 8.58 14.64 -1.75
CA PHE A 229 9.95 14.14 -1.66
C PHE A 229 10.96 15.01 -2.40
N ALA A 230 10.59 16.11 -3.05
CA ALA A 230 11.56 17.00 -3.66
C ALA A 230 12.57 17.52 -2.61
N THR A 231 13.85 17.56 -2.96
CA THR A 231 14.91 18.11 -2.09
C THR A 231 15.46 19.45 -2.60
N THR A 232 14.88 20.01 -3.65
CA THR A 232 15.19 21.35 -4.18
C THR A 232 13.90 22.11 -4.47
N GLN A 233 13.95 23.44 -4.38
CA GLN A 233 12.81 24.32 -4.68
C GLN A 233 12.30 24.11 -6.11
N GLU A 234 13.21 24.04 -7.08
CA GLU A 234 12.88 23.82 -8.50
C GLU A 234 12.13 22.50 -8.70
N ALA A 235 12.58 21.40 -8.09
CA ALA A 235 11.90 20.11 -8.22
C ALA A 235 10.53 20.12 -7.53
N TYR A 236 10.39 20.83 -6.41
CA TYR A 236 9.11 21.02 -5.73
C TYR A 236 8.12 21.80 -6.62
N GLU A 237 8.51 22.97 -7.11
CA GLU A 237 7.66 23.85 -7.93
C GLU A 237 7.25 23.18 -9.24
N LYS A 238 8.18 22.49 -9.90
CA LYS A 238 7.93 21.72 -11.12
C LYS A 238 6.81 20.69 -10.97
N ASN A 239 6.60 20.16 -9.77
CA ASN A 239 5.61 19.10 -9.52
C ASN A 239 4.37 19.58 -8.77
N VAL A 240 4.47 20.65 -7.96
CA VAL A 240 3.30 21.15 -7.21
C VAL A 240 2.28 21.80 -8.14
N PHE A 241 2.69 22.63 -9.11
CA PHE A 241 1.74 23.31 -10.00
C PHE A 241 0.92 22.33 -10.87
N PRO A 242 1.52 21.30 -11.50
CA PRO A 242 0.75 20.32 -12.27
C PRO A 242 -0.28 19.53 -11.46
N ILE A 243 -0.06 19.33 -10.14
CA ILE A 243 -1.08 18.72 -9.26
C ILE A 243 -2.33 19.60 -9.28
N PHE A 244 -2.17 20.90 -9.05
CA PHE A 244 -3.31 21.81 -8.94
C PHE A 244 -4.00 22.08 -10.29
N ASP A 245 -3.26 22.13 -11.40
CA ASP A 245 -3.86 22.15 -12.74
C ASP A 245 -4.73 20.91 -12.99
N SER A 246 -4.27 19.76 -12.49
CA SER A 246 -4.98 18.48 -12.61
C SER A 246 -6.19 18.39 -11.68
N LEU A 247 -6.11 18.94 -10.46
CA LEU A 247 -7.24 19.05 -9.55
C LEU A 247 -8.30 20.01 -10.09
N ASP A 248 -7.90 21.13 -10.71
CA ASP A 248 -8.80 22.06 -11.39
C ASP A 248 -9.53 21.38 -12.56
N ARG A 249 -8.80 20.54 -13.32
CA ARG A 249 -9.39 19.70 -14.37
C ARG A 249 -10.40 18.67 -13.82
N LEU A 250 -10.05 17.95 -12.74
CA LEU A 250 -10.93 16.96 -12.09
C LEU A 250 -12.22 17.61 -11.57
N GLU A 251 -12.08 18.77 -10.92
CA GLU A 251 -13.19 19.58 -10.46
C GLU A 251 -14.10 19.99 -11.63
N GLY A 252 -13.51 20.42 -12.75
CA GLY A 252 -14.23 20.71 -13.99
C GLY A 252 -15.00 19.51 -14.55
N ILE A 253 -14.37 18.32 -14.59
CA ILE A 253 -14.98 17.06 -15.08
C ILE A 253 -16.21 16.72 -14.25
N LEU A 254 -16.13 16.79 -12.92
CA LEU A 254 -17.26 16.56 -12.02
C LEU A 254 -18.39 17.60 -12.16
N GLY A 255 -18.23 18.60 -13.01
CA GLY A 255 -19.26 19.57 -13.39
C GLY A 255 -20.40 19.01 -14.24
N HIS A 256 -20.29 17.79 -14.76
CA HIS A 256 -21.36 17.14 -15.51
C HIS A 256 -22.60 16.77 -14.67
N GLY A 257 -22.52 16.88 -13.34
CA GLY A 257 -23.64 16.68 -12.42
C GLY A 257 -23.90 15.23 -12.01
N LYS A 258 -23.09 14.27 -12.47
CA LYS A 258 -23.16 12.85 -12.08
C LYS A 258 -22.29 12.57 -10.85
N PRO A 259 -22.53 11.47 -10.11
CA PRO A 259 -21.84 11.21 -8.85
C PRO A 259 -20.35 10.86 -8.98
N TYR A 260 -19.92 10.30 -10.10
CA TYR A 260 -18.56 9.77 -10.30
C TYR A 260 -17.85 10.39 -11.50
N LEU A 261 -16.55 10.15 -11.63
CA LEU A 261 -15.70 10.82 -12.62
C LEU A 261 -16.24 10.68 -14.05
N LEU A 262 -16.68 9.47 -14.41
CA LEU A 262 -17.11 9.11 -15.77
C LEU A 262 -18.62 8.81 -15.86
N GLY A 263 -19.42 9.34 -14.93
CA GLY A 263 -20.87 9.26 -14.99
C GLY A 263 -21.52 8.72 -13.72
N ASP A 264 -22.47 7.81 -13.89
CA ASP A 264 -23.38 7.36 -12.83
C ASP A 264 -22.83 6.20 -11.98
N HIS A 265 -21.77 5.53 -12.43
CA HIS A 265 -21.21 4.35 -11.77
C HIS A 265 -19.71 4.48 -11.47
N VAL A 266 -19.25 3.78 -10.44
CA VAL A 266 -17.84 3.73 -10.02
C VAL A 266 -17.02 2.98 -11.05
N THR A 267 -15.90 3.56 -11.47
CA THR A 267 -14.92 2.92 -12.37
C THR A 267 -13.56 2.75 -11.70
N GLU A 268 -12.64 2.08 -12.40
CA GLU A 268 -11.21 2.03 -12.09
C GLU A 268 -10.65 3.45 -11.82
N ALA A 269 -11.10 4.46 -12.57
CA ALA A 269 -10.61 5.84 -12.42
C ALA A 269 -10.92 6.40 -11.03
N ASP A 270 -12.15 6.16 -10.52
CA ASP A 270 -12.56 6.59 -9.19
C ASP A 270 -11.72 5.91 -8.11
N VAL A 271 -11.54 4.59 -8.21
CA VAL A 271 -10.71 3.81 -7.26
C VAL A 271 -9.29 4.35 -7.20
N ARG A 272 -8.68 4.61 -8.37
CA ARG A 272 -7.29 5.07 -8.45
C ARG A 272 -7.11 6.49 -7.93
N LEU A 273 -8.06 7.38 -8.20
CA LEU A 273 -8.05 8.75 -7.70
C LEU A 273 -8.34 8.81 -6.20
N TYR A 274 -9.34 8.06 -5.73
CA TYR A 274 -9.84 8.11 -4.34
C TYR A 274 -8.72 7.93 -3.34
N THR A 275 -7.89 6.92 -3.57
CA THR A 275 -6.77 6.60 -2.67
C THR A 275 -5.78 7.77 -2.49
N THR A 276 -5.67 8.68 -3.46
CA THR A 276 -4.90 9.93 -3.32
C THR A 276 -5.71 11.02 -2.64
N ILE A 277 -6.93 11.28 -3.08
CA ILE A 277 -7.72 12.42 -2.59
C ILE A 277 -8.10 12.26 -1.11
N VAL A 278 -8.42 11.04 -0.65
CA VAL A 278 -8.71 10.77 0.77
C VAL A 278 -7.51 11.01 1.69
N ARG A 279 -6.29 11.04 1.13
CA ARG A 279 -5.03 11.33 1.84
C ARG A 279 -4.61 12.79 1.73
N PHE A 280 -5.28 13.58 0.89
CA PHE A 280 -4.79 14.89 0.50
C PHE A 280 -4.74 15.85 1.69
N ASP A 281 -5.88 16.16 2.29
CA ASP A 281 -5.92 17.12 3.40
C ASP A 281 -5.32 16.56 4.70
N VAL A 282 -5.34 15.23 4.89
CA VAL A 282 -4.82 14.55 6.09
C VAL A 282 -3.31 14.33 6.08
N ALA A 283 -2.67 14.34 4.90
CA ALA A 283 -1.25 14.06 4.78
C ALA A 283 -0.57 14.91 3.70
N TYR A 284 -1.03 14.90 2.45
CA TYR A 284 -0.27 15.52 1.37
C TYR A 284 -0.21 17.05 1.46
N HIS A 285 -1.32 17.67 1.85
CA HIS A 285 -1.40 19.11 2.06
C HIS A 285 -0.42 19.59 3.16
N PRO A 286 -0.48 19.08 4.41
CA PRO A 286 0.42 19.55 5.47
C PRO A 286 1.83 18.94 5.43
N VAL A 287 1.98 17.66 5.03
CA VAL A 287 3.26 16.94 5.11
C VAL A 287 4.06 17.07 3.82
N PHE A 288 3.42 16.84 2.67
CA PHE A 288 4.07 16.88 1.36
C PHE A 288 4.09 18.28 0.75
N LEU A 289 3.63 19.29 1.49
CA LEU A 289 3.57 20.68 1.05
C LEU A 289 2.73 20.87 -0.23
N CYS A 290 1.74 20.00 -0.47
CA CYS A 290 0.81 20.17 -1.57
C CYS A 290 -0.29 21.16 -1.14
N ASN A 291 0.08 22.43 -0.92
CA ASN A 291 -0.71 23.36 -0.11
C ASN A 291 -1.08 24.68 -0.81
N LEU A 292 -1.20 24.71 -2.14
CA LEU A 292 -1.74 25.88 -2.83
C LEU A 292 -3.25 26.05 -2.57
N LYS A 293 -3.96 24.91 -2.47
CA LYS A 293 -5.39 24.75 -2.19
C LYS A 293 -5.61 23.44 -1.42
N SER A 294 -6.73 23.32 -0.72
CA SER A 294 -7.18 22.10 -0.03
C SER A 294 -8.37 21.48 -0.73
N ILE A 295 -8.57 20.16 -0.60
CA ILE A 295 -9.74 19.51 -1.20
C ILE A 295 -11.02 20.03 -0.56
N ARG A 296 -11.05 20.12 0.77
CA ARG A 296 -12.26 20.48 1.51
C ARG A 296 -12.77 21.91 1.28
N HIS A 297 -11.89 22.88 1.04
CA HIS A 297 -12.27 24.31 0.96
C HIS A 297 -12.33 24.84 -0.47
N ASP A 298 -11.52 24.31 -1.38
CA ASP A 298 -11.32 24.93 -2.70
C ASP A 298 -11.93 24.11 -3.85
N TYR A 299 -12.29 22.85 -3.59
CA TYR A 299 -12.78 21.91 -4.61
C TYR A 299 -14.14 21.31 -4.22
N PRO A 300 -15.25 22.06 -4.31
CA PRO A 300 -16.53 21.64 -3.78
C PRO A 300 -17.08 20.35 -4.44
N ARG A 301 -16.90 20.16 -5.75
CA ARG A 301 -17.39 18.94 -6.43
C ARG A 301 -16.51 17.75 -6.12
N LEU A 302 -15.19 17.91 -6.12
CA LEU A 302 -14.26 16.84 -5.75
C LEU A 302 -14.41 16.45 -4.28
N HIS A 303 -14.66 17.42 -3.39
CA HIS A 303 -14.94 17.15 -1.99
C HIS A 303 -16.28 16.42 -1.79
N LEU A 304 -17.32 16.77 -2.56
CA LEU A 304 -18.57 16.02 -2.55
C LEU A 304 -18.39 14.59 -3.09
N TRP A 305 -17.65 14.41 -4.18
CA TRP A 305 -17.29 13.10 -4.72
C TRP A 305 -16.53 12.24 -3.69
N LEU A 306 -15.54 12.81 -3.00
CA LEU A 306 -14.78 12.13 -1.95
C LEU A 306 -15.71 11.66 -0.83
N ARG A 307 -16.58 12.54 -0.35
CA ARG A 307 -17.50 12.24 0.76
C ARG A 307 -18.56 11.23 0.37
N ARG A 308 -19.09 11.26 -0.86
CA ARG A 308 -20.01 10.25 -1.38
C ARG A 308 -19.38 8.86 -1.35
N LEU A 309 -18.14 8.73 -1.83
CA LEU A 309 -17.42 7.46 -1.78
C LEU A 309 -17.09 7.05 -0.34
N TYR A 310 -16.54 7.96 0.47
CA TYR A 310 -16.10 7.63 1.82
C TYR A 310 -17.25 7.25 2.76
N TRP A 311 -18.39 7.94 2.71
CA TRP A 311 -19.51 7.71 3.63
C TRP A 311 -20.54 6.71 3.12
N ASP A 312 -20.38 6.19 1.90
CA ASP A 312 -21.18 5.03 1.48
C ASP A 312 -20.78 3.81 2.31
N ALA A 313 -21.70 3.39 3.18
CA ALA A 313 -21.56 2.24 4.06
C ALA A 313 -22.58 1.13 3.74
N ASP A 314 -23.34 1.27 2.65
CA ASP A 314 -24.32 0.27 2.23
C ASP A 314 -23.59 -0.98 1.73
N GLU A 315 -23.75 -2.09 2.44
CA GLU A 315 -23.10 -3.36 2.10
C GLU A 315 -23.76 -4.07 0.90
N ASP A 316 -25.03 -3.74 0.63
CA ASP A 316 -25.82 -4.30 -0.45
C ASP A 316 -25.84 -3.38 -1.69
N GLY A 317 -25.33 -2.15 -1.53
CA GLY A 317 -25.20 -1.15 -2.60
C GLY A 317 -24.06 -1.43 -3.60
N GLU A 318 -23.94 -0.57 -4.61
CA GLU A 318 -22.96 -0.70 -5.71
C GLU A 318 -21.51 -0.82 -5.19
N THR A 319 -21.17 -0.03 -4.17
CA THR A 319 -19.81 0.01 -3.62
C THR A 319 -19.58 -0.98 -2.48
N ARG A 320 -20.64 -1.59 -1.93
CA ARG A 320 -20.59 -2.53 -0.79
C ARG A 320 -19.85 -1.97 0.44
N GLY A 321 -19.88 -0.65 0.60
CA GLY A 321 -19.14 0.09 1.62
C GLY A 321 -17.62 -0.01 1.50
N ALA A 322 -17.08 -0.40 0.33
CA ALA A 322 -15.67 -0.72 0.15
C ALA A 322 -14.74 0.42 0.57
N PHE A 323 -15.07 1.64 0.17
CA PHE A 323 -14.28 2.84 0.44
C PHE A 323 -14.28 3.21 1.93
N PHE A 324 -15.43 3.12 2.60
CA PHE A 324 -15.55 3.34 4.04
C PHE A 324 -14.74 2.30 4.82
N LYS A 325 -15.05 1.00 4.60
CA LYS A 325 -14.46 -0.14 5.33
C LYS A 325 -12.94 -0.21 5.18
N SER A 326 -12.40 0.14 4.02
CA SER A 326 -10.96 0.12 3.77
C SER A 326 -10.22 1.35 4.30
N THR A 327 -10.93 2.43 4.61
CA THR A 327 -10.33 3.72 4.96
C THR A 327 -10.50 4.07 6.44
N GLU A 328 -11.72 4.02 6.96
CA GLU A 328 -12.07 4.51 8.30
C GLU A 328 -11.14 3.96 9.41
N PRO A 329 -10.81 2.65 9.43
CA PRO A 329 -10.00 2.08 10.51
C PRO A 329 -8.54 2.58 10.55
N TYR A 330 -8.07 3.22 9.47
CA TYR A 330 -6.66 3.53 9.26
C TYR A 330 -6.40 5.01 8.97
N LEU A 331 -7.44 5.80 8.71
CA LEU A 331 -7.31 7.17 8.23
C LEU A 331 -6.50 8.06 9.19
N ASN A 332 -6.69 7.87 10.49
CA ASN A 332 -5.95 8.57 11.56
C ASN A 332 -4.44 8.26 11.55
N LEU A 333 -4.00 7.18 10.92
CA LEU A 333 -2.59 6.80 10.83
C LEU A 333 -1.88 7.41 9.62
N TYR A 334 -2.61 7.92 8.62
CA TYR A 334 -2.03 8.36 7.35
C TYR A 334 -1.04 9.52 7.57
N GLY A 335 -1.45 10.59 8.26
CA GLY A 335 -0.59 11.76 8.49
C GLY A 335 0.76 11.39 9.11
N GLY A 336 0.75 10.54 10.14
CA GLY A 336 1.96 10.05 10.80
C GLY A 336 2.86 9.21 9.87
N GLY A 337 2.29 8.25 9.14
CA GLY A 337 3.06 7.41 8.22
C GLY A 337 3.73 8.20 7.10
N TYR A 338 3.07 9.25 6.58
CA TYR A 338 3.65 10.13 5.58
C TYR A 338 4.71 11.08 6.14
N ALA A 339 4.53 11.57 7.37
CA ALA A 339 5.53 12.38 8.05
C ALA A 339 6.82 11.59 8.27
N GLU A 340 6.71 10.34 8.75
CA GLU A 340 7.84 9.41 8.88
C GLU A 340 8.54 9.18 7.53
N ALA A 341 7.78 8.90 6.47
CA ALA A 341 8.34 8.68 5.14
C ALA A 341 9.10 9.90 4.62
N ARG A 342 8.56 11.11 4.81
CA ARG A 342 9.22 12.35 4.39
C ARG A 342 10.46 12.66 5.24
N HIS A 343 10.38 12.44 6.56
CA HIS A 343 11.52 12.58 7.48
C HIS A 343 12.70 11.71 7.06
N LYS A 344 12.42 10.43 6.76
CA LYS A 344 13.42 9.49 6.25
C LYS A 344 13.99 9.89 4.89
N ILE A 345 13.13 10.26 3.93
CA ILE A 345 13.56 10.44 2.53
C ILE A 345 14.20 11.81 2.28
N VAL A 346 13.59 12.89 2.80
CA VAL A 346 14.02 14.26 2.53
C VAL A 346 15.05 14.71 3.56
N PHE A 347 14.78 14.44 4.83
CA PHE A 347 15.61 14.90 5.95
C PHE A 347 16.64 13.86 6.39
N LYS A 348 16.63 12.63 5.84
CA LYS A 348 17.55 11.54 6.20
C LYS A 348 17.56 11.28 7.71
N ASP A 349 16.37 11.28 8.29
CA ASP A 349 16.14 11.13 9.73
C ASP A 349 16.79 12.23 10.61
N ALA A 350 17.19 13.36 10.02
CA ALA A 350 17.78 14.48 10.76
C ALA A 350 16.71 15.33 11.47
N GLY A 351 16.99 15.72 12.71
CA GLY A 351 16.10 16.54 13.52
C GLY A 351 14.86 15.80 14.04
N PRO A 352 14.00 16.48 14.81
CA PRO A 352 12.80 15.85 15.37
C PRO A 352 11.76 15.55 14.29
N LEU A 353 11.11 14.39 14.41
CA LEU A 353 9.91 14.08 13.64
C LEU A 353 8.70 14.83 14.23
N VAL A 354 8.10 15.73 13.44
CA VAL A 354 6.86 16.42 13.79
C VAL A 354 5.73 15.90 12.92
N ILE A 355 4.66 15.44 13.55
CA ILE A 355 3.45 14.97 12.89
C ILE A 355 2.39 16.07 13.01
N PRO A 356 1.85 16.61 11.90
CA PRO A 356 0.76 17.56 11.95
C PRO A 356 -0.45 16.99 12.70
N ALA A 357 -1.02 17.77 13.63
CA ALA A 357 -2.21 17.35 14.39
C ALA A 357 -3.51 17.43 13.59
N GLY A 358 -3.53 18.27 12.55
CA GLY A 358 -4.69 18.49 11.71
C GLY A 358 -4.84 17.47 10.58
N PRO A 359 -5.97 17.51 9.87
CA PRO A 359 -7.12 18.39 10.13
C PRO A 359 -7.95 17.93 11.33
N ALA A 360 -8.66 18.85 11.99
CA ALA A 360 -9.49 18.54 13.16
C ALA A 360 -10.60 17.51 12.85
N VAL A 361 -11.11 17.54 11.61
CA VAL A 361 -12.03 16.54 11.06
C VAL A 361 -11.36 15.90 9.86
N LEU A 362 -11.17 14.58 9.90
CA LEU A 362 -10.45 13.84 8.86
C LEU A 362 -11.23 13.82 7.54
N ILE A 363 -12.53 13.49 7.58
CA ILE A 363 -13.49 13.63 6.48
C ILE A 363 -14.77 14.27 7.03
N GLU A 364 -15.23 15.35 6.40
CA GLU A 364 -16.48 16.01 6.81
C GLU A 364 -17.70 15.15 6.46
N PRO A 365 -18.78 15.18 7.27
CA PRO A 365 -19.98 14.40 6.99
C PRO A 365 -20.64 14.84 5.66
N LEU A 366 -21.49 13.97 5.11
CA LEU A 366 -22.43 14.38 4.06
C LEU A 366 -23.50 15.32 4.67
N PRO A 367 -24.03 16.29 3.88
CA PRO A 367 -25.10 17.18 4.33
C PRO A 367 -26.37 16.46 4.78
#